data_AF-A0A368T4Q3-F1
#
_entry.id   AF-A0A368T4Q3-F1
#
_cell.length_a   1.000
_cell.length_b   1.000
_cell.length_c   1.000
_cell.angle_alpha   90.00
_cell.angle_beta   90.00
_cell.angle_gamma   90.00
#
_symmetry.space_group_name_H-M   'P 1'
#
loop_
_entity.id
_entity.type
_entity.pdbx_description
1 polymer ?
#
loop_
_entity_poly.entity_id
_entity_poly.type
_entity_poly.pdbx_seq_one_letter_code
_entity_poly.pdbx_strand_id
1 'polypeptide(L)'
;MSLYNERIDVRSTTGGHPALFAWRGHMYRVRRIIGTWDSAPHTPDIGVRNGTDVRLVRVAAESDHGEANIADISLDTSTNRWTMRRLWS
;
A
#
# COMPACT_ATOMS: atom_id res chain seq x y z
N MET A 1 14.28 -0.16 11.37
CA MET A 1 13.06 0.05 10.55
C MET A 1 13.42 0.97 9.40
N SER A 2 13.06 0.60 8.16
CA SER A 2 13.46 1.32 6.95
C SER A 2 12.25 1.90 6.22
N LEU A 3 12.44 3.03 5.57
CA LEU A 3 11.47 3.60 4.62
C LEU A 3 11.81 3.11 3.22
N TYR A 4 10.81 2.63 2.49
CA TYR A 4 10.90 2.14 1.13
C TYR A 4 10.10 3.04 0.16
N ASN A 5 10.34 2.86 -1.13
CA ASN A 5 9.48 3.34 -2.21
C ASN A 5 9.52 2.36 -3.38
N GLU A 6 9.50 1.07 -3.06
CA GLU A 6 9.69 0.00 -4.04
C GLU A 6 8.35 -0.46 -4.57
N ARG A 7 8.27 -0.73 -5.87
CA ARG A 7 7.06 -1.29 -6.47
C ARG A 7 6.76 -2.66 -5.87
N ILE A 8 5.49 -2.89 -5.57
CA ILE A 8 4.99 -4.23 -5.24
C ILE A 8 4.03 -4.71 -6.33
N ASP A 9 3.95 -6.02 -6.47
CA ASP A 9 3.00 -6.66 -7.35
C ASP A 9 1.77 -7.08 -6.53
N VAL A 10 0.69 -6.28 -6.59
CA VAL A 10 -0.58 -6.65 -5.96
C VAL A 10 -1.32 -7.61 -6.89
N ARG A 11 -1.42 -8.86 -6.48
CA ARG A 11 -1.96 -9.96 -7.29
C ARG A 11 -3.46 -10.12 -7.14
N SER A 12 -4.02 -9.68 -6.02
CA SER A 12 -5.47 -9.68 -5.82
C SER A 12 -5.90 -8.58 -4.86
N THR A 13 -7.13 -8.12 -5.06
CA THR A 13 -7.80 -7.14 -4.20
C THR A 13 -9.18 -7.62 -3.80
N THR A 14 -9.61 -7.28 -2.60
CA THR A 14 -10.98 -7.49 -2.09
C THR A 14 -11.53 -6.14 -1.67
N GLY A 15 -12.65 -5.71 -2.27
CA GLY A 15 -13.28 -4.42 -1.93
C GLY A 15 -12.38 -3.21 -2.15
N GLY A 16 -11.47 -3.25 -3.14
CA GLY A 16 -10.52 -2.17 -3.41
C GLY A 16 -9.29 -2.14 -2.47
N HIS A 17 -9.17 -3.11 -1.57
CA HIS A 17 -8.00 -3.28 -0.70
C HIS A 17 -7.16 -4.49 -1.15
N PRO A 18 -5.84 -4.48 -0.95
CA PRO A 18 -4.98 -5.58 -1.34
C PRO A 18 -5.27 -6.81 -0.47
N ALA A 19 -5.38 -7.97 -1.10
CA ALA A 19 -5.59 -9.27 -0.45
C ALA A 19 -4.35 -10.16 -0.55
N LEU A 20 -3.56 -10.02 -1.62
CA LEU A 20 -2.31 -10.74 -1.87
C LEU A 20 -1.34 -9.83 -2.63
N PHE A 21 -0.09 -9.77 -2.20
CA PHE A 21 0.95 -9.04 -2.91
C PHE A 21 2.31 -9.72 -2.81
N ALA A 22 3.16 -9.51 -3.81
CA ALA A 22 4.54 -9.97 -3.80
C ALA A 22 5.51 -8.79 -3.67
N TRP A 23 6.55 -8.97 -2.85
CA TRP A 23 7.62 -7.99 -2.66
C TRP A 23 8.95 -8.69 -2.38
N ARG A 24 10.00 -8.30 -3.10
CA ARG A 24 11.37 -8.85 -2.97
C ARG A 24 11.45 -10.39 -2.98
N GLY A 25 10.62 -11.02 -3.81
CA GLY A 25 10.59 -12.48 -3.96
C GLY A 25 9.69 -13.21 -2.95
N HIS A 26 9.15 -12.51 -1.95
CA HIS A 26 8.23 -13.10 -0.96
C HIS A 26 6.77 -12.80 -1.30
N MET A 27 5.90 -13.78 -1.02
CA MET A 27 4.46 -13.61 -1.08
C MET A 27 3.91 -13.19 0.28
N TYR A 28 3.01 -12.20 0.30
CA TYR A 28 2.36 -11.72 1.51
C TYR A 28 0.84 -11.81 1.36
N ARG A 29 0.22 -12.64 2.20
CA ARG A 29 -1.24 -12.72 2.31
C ARG A 29 -1.73 -11.70 3.31
N VAL A 30 -2.58 -10.77 2.88
CA VAL A 30 -3.20 -9.81 3.78
C VAL A 30 -4.23 -10.54 4.65
N ARG A 31 -4.06 -10.44 5.96
CA ARG A 31 -4.94 -11.03 6.97
C ARG A 31 -5.99 -10.03 7.43
N ARG A 32 -5.62 -8.75 7.52
CA ARG A 32 -6.51 -7.66 7.95
C ARG A 32 -6.00 -6.30 7.45
N ILE A 33 -6.94 -5.42 7.10
CA ILE A 33 -6.66 -3.99 6.94
C ILE A 33 -6.68 -3.33 8.33
N ILE A 34 -5.58 -2.70 8.71
CA ILE A 34 -5.44 -1.98 9.98
C ILE A 34 -5.94 -0.54 9.83
N GLY A 35 -5.63 0.11 8.71
CA GLY A 35 -6.05 1.48 8.44
C GLY A 35 -5.88 1.87 6.98
N THR A 36 -6.67 2.83 6.53
CA THR A 36 -6.57 3.44 5.19
C THR A 36 -6.64 4.96 5.35
N TRP A 37 -5.75 5.67 4.65
CA TRP A 37 -5.69 7.12 4.63
C TRP A 37 -5.58 7.58 3.18
N ASP A 38 -6.57 8.32 2.72
CA ASP A 38 -6.50 9.01 1.44
C ASP A 38 -5.79 10.35 1.63
N SER A 39 -4.83 10.67 0.76
CA SER A 39 -4.31 12.03 0.68
C SER A 39 -5.44 12.89 0.13
N ALA A 40 -5.94 13.84 0.92
CA ALA A 40 -7.17 14.61 0.64
C ALA A 40 -7.18 15.26 -0.77
N PRO A 41 -8.37 15.49 -1.37
CA PRO A 41 -8.48 16.28 -2.58
C PRO A 41 -7.94 17.70 -2.30
N HIS A 42 -7.11 18.19 -3.23
CA HIS A 42 -6.64 19.57 -3.22
C HIS A 42 -7.85 20.51 -3.06
N THR A 43 -7.86 21.32 -2.01
CA THR A 43 -8.77 22.46 -1.87
C THR A 43 -8.73 23.30 -3.15
N PRO A 44 -9.87 23.80 -3.67
CA PRO A 44 -9.94 24.49 -4.96
C PRO A 44 -9.41 25.94 -4.92
N ASP A 45 -8.48 26.27 -4.02
CA ASP A 45 -7.93 27.62 -3.93
C ASP A 45 -6.46 27.63 -4.39
N ILE A 46 -6.22 28.33 -5.50
CA ILE A 46 -4.93 28.71 -6.05
C ILE A 46 -4.06 27.55 -6.63
N GLY A 47 -4.39 27.13 -7.85
CA GLY A 47 -3.39 27.11 -8.93
C GLY A 47 -2.32 26.02 -8.98
N VAL A 48 -2.34 24.94 -8.19
CA VAL A 48 -1.41 23.81 -8.36
C VAL A 48 -2.15 22.50 -8.61
N ARG A 49 -2.24 22.11 -9.88
CA ARG A 49 -3.02 20.95 -10.36
C ARG A 49 -2.26 19.61 -10.31
N ASN A 50 -1.33 19.43 -9.37
CA ASN A 50 -0.39 18.29 -9.39
C ASN A 50 -0.31 17.52 -8.05
N GLY A 51 -1.44 17.28 -7.39
CA GLY A 51 -1.49 16.31 -6.29
C GLY A 51 -1.81 14.92 -6.84
N THR A 52 -0.82 14.02 -6.94
CA THR A 52 -1.11 12.58 -7.16
C THR A 52 -2.01 12.08 -6.05
N ASP A 53 -3.19 11.56 -6.39
CA ASP A 53 -4.13 10.95 -5.44
C ASP A 53 -3.52 9.63 -4.92
N VAL A 54 -2.76 9.73 -3.82
CA VAL A 54 -2.12 8.59 -3.16
C VAL A 54 -2.96 8.15 -1.96
N ARG A 55 -3.34 6.88 -1.95
CA ARG A 55 -3.93 6.19 -0.80
C ARG A 55 -2.89 5.38 -0.07
N LEU A 56 -2.74 5.58 1.24
CA LEU A 56 -1.95 4.73 2.12
C LEU A 56 -2.83 3.66 2.76
N VAL A 57 -2.38 2.41 2.75
CA VAL A 57 -3.05 1.28 3.39
C VAL A 57 -2.06 0.61 4.34
N ARG A 58 -2.43 0.49 5.62
CA ARG A 58 -1.70 -0.35 6.58
C ARG A 58 -2.38 -1.69 6.70
N VAL A 59 -1.62 -2.77 6.57
CA VAL A 59 -2.11 -4.14 6.60
C VAL A 59 -1.36 -4.98 7.62
N ALA A 60 -2.06 -5.91 8.25
CA ALA A 60 -1.45 -7.10 8.84
C ALA A 60 -1.37 -8.16 7.74
N ALA A 61 -0.18 -8.69 7.50
CA ALA A 61 0.10 -9.66 6.46
C ALA A 61 0.89 -10.85 7.01
N GLU A 62 0.80 -11.99 6.34
CA GLU A 62 1.56 -13.20 6.63
C GLU A 62 2.43 -13.53 5.42
N SER A 63 3.73 -13.73 5.61
CA SER A 63 4.63 -14.15 4.53
C SER A 63 4.39 -15.60 4.13
N ASP A 64 4.94 -16.02 3.00
CA ASP A 64 4.98 -17.42 2.55
C ASP A 64 5.71 -18.35 3.52
N HIS A 65 6.57 -17.80 4.38
CA HIS A 65 7.23 -18.53 5.47
C HIS A 65 6.40 -18.58 6.77
N GLY A 66 5.20 -17.99 6.78
CA GLY A 66 4.31 -17.96 7.96
C GLY A 66 4.60 -16.83 8.95
N GLU A 67 5.43 -15.86 8.59
CA GLU A 67 5.80 -14.75 9.49
C GLU A 67 4.71 -13.68 9.47
N ALA A 68 4.23 -13.31 10.66
CA ALA A 68 3.31 -12.19 10.82
C ALA A 68 4.06 -10.87 10.67
N ASN A 69 3.54 -10.00 9.80
CA ASN A 69 4.13 -8.71 9.49
C ASN A 69 3.05 -7.62 9.50
N ILE A 70 3.46 -6.38 9.75
CA ILE A 70 2.68 -5.19 9.43
C ILE A 70 3.35 -4.52 8.23
N ALA A 71 2.57 -4.03 7.27
CA ALA A 71 3.09 -3.29 6.13
C ALA A 71 2.29 -2.01 5.88
N ASP A 72 3.00 -0.92 5.60
CA ASP A 72 2.44 0.26 4.95
C ASP A 72 2.71 0.15 3.45
N ILE A 73 1.65 0.19 2.67
CA ILE A 73 1.70 0.16 1.21
C ILE A 73 0.88 1.32 0.67
N SER A 74 1.37 1.99 -0.37
CA SER A 74 0.65 3.09 -1.02
C SER A 74 0.18 2.70 -2.40
N LEU A 75 -1.02 3.14 -2.75
CA LEU A 75 -1.61 3.11 -4.07
C LEU A 75 -1.61 4.52 -4.64
N ASP A 76 -0.90 4.74 -5.74
CA ASP A 76 -1.18 5.86 -6.63
C ASP A 76 -2.42 5.50 -7.46
N THR A 77 -3.55 6.14 -7.15
CA THR A 77 -4.83 5.84 -7.77
C THR A 77 -4.90 6.30 -9.23
N SER A 78 -4.06 7.26 -9.64
CA SER A 78 -4.02 7.75 -11.02
C SER A 78 -3.34 6.76 -11.97
N THR A 79 -2.34 6.02 -11.48
CA THR A 79 -1.58 5.05 -12.27
C THR A 79 -1.86 3.59 -11.87
N ASN A 80 -2.70 3.38 -10.86
CA ASN A 80 -2.95 2.10 -10.21
C ASN A 80 -1.66 1.38 -9.77
N ARG A 81 -0.66 2.15 -9.34
CA ARG A 81 0.66 1.62 -8.94
C ARG A 81 0.74 1.47 -7.45
N TRP A 82 1.12 0.27 -7.01
CA TRP A 82 1.35 -0.04 -5.61
C TRP A 82 2.83 0.01 -5.26
N THR A 83 3.16 0.56 -4.10
CA THR A 83 4.52 0.59 -3.55
C THR A 83 4.57 0.21 -2.09
N MET A 84 5.61 -0.50 -1.70
CA MET A 84 5.98 -0.76 -0.31
C MET A 84 6.57 0.52 0.29
N ARG A 85 6.10 0.91 1.47
CA ARG A 85 6.58 2.07 2.22
C ARG A 85 7.31 1.67 3.48
N ARG A 86 6.76 0.73 4.25
CA ARG A 86 7.32 0.25 5.51
C ARG A 86 6.93 -1.21 5.73
N LEU A 87 7.82 -1.99 6.32
CA LEU A 87 7.55 -3.34 6.80
C LEU A 87 8.04 -3.45 8.24
N TRP A 88 7.22 -4.07 9.08
CA TRP A 88 7.55 -4.47 10.44
C TRP A 88 7.37 -5.98 10.58
N SER A 89 8.43 -6.67 10.97
CA SER A 89 8.50 -8.11 11.27
C SER A 89 8.63 -8.35 12.76
#